data_AF-A0A1I4QYJ4-F1
#
_entry.id   AF-A0A1I4QYJ4-F1
#
_cell.length_a   1.000
_cell.length_b   1.000
_cell.length_c   1.000
_cell.angle_alpha   90.00
_cell.angle_beta   90.00
_cell.angle_gamma   90.00
#
_symmetry.space_group_name_H-M   'P 1'
#
loop_
_entity.id
_entity.type
_entity.pdbx_description
1 polymer ?
#
loop_
_entity_poly.entity_id
_entity_poly.type
_entity_poly.pdbx_seq_one_letter_code
_entity_poly.pdbx_strand_id
1 'polypeptide(L)'
;MTNLTNYHSHCLYCDGRANMEDFIRFAISEGFTSYGISSHAPLPFSTAWTMEWDRMDDYLSEFSRLKKKYADKIELAIGLEIDYLNEESNPSLPCFQKLPLDYRIGSVHMLYSPEGKIVDIDTPADLFRQLVDKHFDGDLDYVVRLYYKNLLRMVELGGFDIVGHADKMHYNASCYRPGLLDEP
;
A
#
# COMPACT_ATOMS: atom_id res chain seq x y z
N MET A 1 1.55 -30.67 1.38
CA MET A 1 0.56 -29.69 0.90
C MET A 1 1.19 -28.31 1.02
N THR A 2 1.09 -27.49 -0.02
CA THR A 2 1.63 -26.13 -0.02
C THR A 2 0.75 -25.26 0.87
N ASN A 3 1.36 -24.48 1.76
CA ASN A 3 0.65 -23.53 2.61
C ASN A 3 0.32 -22.28 1.78
N LEU A 4 -0.94 -22.07 1.41
CA LEU A 4 -1.37 -20.90 0.64
C LEU A 4 -1.78 -19.78 1.58
N THR A 5 -1.09 -18.64 1.48
CA THR A 5 -1.33 -17.45 2.29
C THR A 5 -1.28 -16.18 1.44
N ASN A 6 -2.02 -15.16 1.84
CA ASN A 6 -1.94 -13.82 1.28
C ASN A 6 -2.12 -12.80 2.41
N TYR A 7 -1.22 -11.84 2.55
CA TYR A 7 -1.32 -10.75 3.55
C TYR A 7 -1.37 -9.36 2.92
N HIS A 8 -1.39 -9.25 1.58
CA HIS A 8 -1.55 -7.97 0.90
C HIS A 8 -2.82 -8.04 0.06
N SER A 9 -3.94 -7.62 0.64
CA SER A 9 -5.23 -7.61 -0.05
C SER A 9 -6.12 -6.43 0.35
N HIS A 10 -6.93 -5.99 -0.60
CA HIS A 10 -7.76 -4.79 -0.49
C HIS A 10 -9.24 -5.18 -0.45
N CYS A 11 -10.08 -4.27 0.03
CA CYS A 11 -11.53 -4.46 0.05
C CYS A 11 -12.26 -3.11 -0.15
N LEU A 12 -13.59 -3.11 -0.12
CA LEU A 12 -14.43 -1.92 -0.36
C LEU A 12 -14.27 -0.77 0.67
N TYR A 13 -13.37 -0.89 1.64
CA TYR A 13 -12.95 0.25 2.48
C TYR A 13 -11.94 1.17 1.79
N CYS A 14 -11.29 0.68 0.73
CA CYS A 14 -10.38 1.41 -0.14
C CYS A 14 -10.76 1.14 -1.60
N ASP A 15 -9.79 1.00 -2.50
CA ASP A 15 -9.94 0.72 -3.93
C ASP A 15 -10.18 -0.77 -4.29
N GLY A 16 -10.38 -1.63 -3.28
CA GLY A 16 -10.69 -3.04 -3.49
C GLY A 16 -12.02 -3.27 -4.22
N ARG A 17 -12.18 -4.47 -4.81
CA ARG A 17 -13.32 -4.79 -5.70
C ARG A 17 -14.44 -5.60 -5.07
N ALA A 18 -14.27 -6.05 -3.83
CA ALA A 18 -15.26 -6.82 -3.10
C ALA A 18 -15.13 -6.55 -1.59
N ASN A 19 -16.19 -6.88 -0.83
CA ASN A 19 -16.13 -6.80 0.62
C ASN A 19 -15.18 -7.89 1.18
N MET A 20 -14.83 -7.77 2.46
CA MET A 20 -13.92 -8.72 3.12
C MET A 20 -14.45 -10.17 3.05
N GLU A 21 -15.75 -10.38 3.28
CA GLU A 21 -16.33 -11.71 3.37
C GLU A 21 -16.25 -12.47 2.04
N ASP A 22 -16.49 -11.80 0.92
CA ASP A 22 -16.40 -12.41 -0.41
C ASP A 22 -14.97 -12.85 -0.72
N PHE A 23 -13.97 -12.04 -0.39
CA PHE A 23 -12.56 -12.43 -0.52
C PHE A 23 -12.20 -13.60 0.40
N ILE A 24 -12.65 -13.59 1.65
CA ILE A 24 -12.41 -14.68 2.61
C ILE A 24 -13.02 -15.99 2.11
N ARG A 25 -14.27 -15.95 1.61
CA ARG A 25 -14.94 -17.13 1.06
C ARG A 25 -14.22 -17.68 -0.16
N PHE A 26 -13.72 -16.81 -1.03
CA PHE A 26 -12.91 -17.21 -2.18
C PHE A 26 -11.56 -17.81 -1.76
N ALA A 27 -10.86 -17.19 -0.81
CA ALA A 27 -9.61 -17.72 -0.28
C ALA A 27 -9.81 -19.14 0.30
N ILE A 28 -10.90 -19.37 1.05
CA ILE A 28 -11.26 -20.69 1.56
C ILE A 28 -11.51 -21.68 0.41
N SER A 29 -12.22 -21.29 -0.66
CA SER A 29 -12.49 -22.21 -1.78
C SER A 29 -11.23 -22.58 -2.56
N GLU A 30 -10.23 -21.69 -2.59
CA GLU A 30 -8.93 -21.93 -3.21
C GLU A 30 -7.94 -22.66 -2.27
N GLY A 31 -8.36 -23.02 -1.06
CA GLY A 31 -7.55 -23.78 -0.11
C GLY A 31 -6.50 -22.96 0.64
N PHE A 32 -6.70 -21.64 0.77
CA PHE A 32 -5.87 -20.80 1.65
C PHE A 32 -6.07 -21.18 3.11
N THR A 33 -4.97 -21.20 3.84
CA THR A 33 -4.94 -21.48 5.28
C THR A 33 -4.87 -20.21 6.11
N SER A 34 -4.35 -19.12 5.54
CA SER A 34 -4.35 -17.79 6.16
C SER A 34 -4.61 -16.70 5.13
N TYR A 35 -5.34 -15.65 5.52
CA TYR A 35 -5.68 -14.52 4.67
C TYR A 35 -5.69 -13.20 5.46
N GLY A 36 -4.97 -12.22 4.95
CA GLY A 36 -4.83 -10.88 5.52
C GLY A 36 -5.57 -9.83 4.71
N ILE A 37 -6.31 -8.96 5.40
CA ILE A 37 -6.88 -7.74 4.82
C ILE A 37 -5.98 -6.56 5.21
N SER A 38 -5.48 -5.81 4.23
CA SER A 38 -4.51 -4.71 4.39
C SER A 38 -4.91 -3.50 3.53
N SER A 39 -6.13 -2.99 3.73
CA SER A 39 -6.61 -1.85 2.94
C SER A 39 -5.70 -0.62 3.09
N HIS A 40 -5.67 0.25 2.07
CA HIS A 40 -4.94 1.51 2.15
C HIS A 40 -5.40 2.35 3.34
N ALA A 41 -4.43 2.76 4.15
CA ALA A 41 -4.64 3.57 5.33
C ALA A 41 -5.07 5.00 4.96
N PRO A 42 -5.74 5.72 5.88
CA PRO A 42 -6.06 7.12 5.66
C PRO A 42 -4.83 8.01 5.49
N LEU A 43 -4.91 8.91 4.51
CA LEU A 43 -3.93 9.96 4.25
C LEU A 43 -4.34 11.28 4.94
N PRO A 44 -3.43 12.26 5.06
CA PRO A 44 -3.76 13.58 5.61
C PRO A 44 -4.64 14.43 4.68
N PHE A 45 -5.07 13.88 3.55
CA PHE A 45 -5.97 14.46 2.56
C PHE A 45 -6.80 13.34 1.94
N SER A 46 -8.00 13.69 1.44
CA SER A 46 -8.89 12.71 0.82
C SER A 46 -8.39 12.25 -0.55
N THR A 47 -8.56 10.96 -0.81
CA THR A 47 -8.31 10.34 -2.11
C THR A 47 -9.47 9.43 -2.50
N ALA A 48 -9.50 8.98 -3.76
CA ALA A 48 -10.50 8.02 -4.22
C ALA A 48 -10.14 6.56 -3.85
N TRP A 49 -8.93 6.31 -3.35
CA TRP A 49 -8.36 4.97 -3.22
C TRP A 49 -7.96 4.59 -1.79
N THR A 50 -7.92 5.56 -0.85
CA THR A 50 -7.72 5.29 0.58
C THR A 50 -9.02 5.26 1.36
N MET A 51 -9.01 4.54 2.47
CA MET A 51 -10.05 4.67 3.49
C MET A 51 -9.95 6.05 4.19
N GLU A 52 -11.07 6.61 4.64
CA GLU A 52 -11.11 7.78 5.53
C GLU A 52 -11.08 7.37 7.01
N TRP A 53 -10.59 8.25 7.90
CA TRP A 53 -10.45 7.92 9.34
C TRP A 53 -11.77 7.55 10.04
N ASP A 54 -12.89 8.14 9.62
CA ASP A 54 -14.22 7.88 10.19
C ASP A 54 -14.74 6.46 9.88
N ARG A 55 -14.12 5.74 8.93
CA ARG A 55 -14.44 4.35 8.58
C ARG A 55 -13.57 3.32 9.32
N MET A 56 -12.56 3.74 10.07
CA MET A 56 -11.60 2.84 10.72
C MET A 56 -12.28 1.91 11.75
N ASP A 57 -13.20 2.42 12.56
CA ASP A 57 -13.91 1.62 13.56
C ASP A 57 -14.81 0.56 12.90
N ASP A 58 -15.46 0.91 11.78
CA ASP A 58 -16.25 -0.02 10.98
C ASP A 58 -15.34 -1.12 10.39
N TYR A 59 -14.17 -0.76 9.84
CA TYR A 59 -13.19 -1.68 9.26
C TYR A 59 -12.74 -2.74 10.29
N LEU A 60 -12.34 -2.28 11.47
CA LEU A 60 -11.89 -3.16 12.56
C LEU A 60 -13.04 -4.04 13.10
N SER A 61 -14.24 -3.48 13.23
CA SER A 61 -15.41 -4.19 13.74
C SER A 61 -15.88 -5.28 12.79
N GLU A 62 -15.95 -4.99 11.49
CA GLU A 62 -16.34 -5.96 10.47
C GLU A 62 -15.33 -7.11 10.39
N PHE A 63 -14.03 -6.80 10.39
CA PHE A 63 -13.02 -7.83 10.43
C PHE A 63 -13.12 -8.70 11.70
N SER A 64 -13.34 -8.11 12.87
CA SER A 64 -13.52 -8.86 14.13
C SER A 64 -14.72 -9.81 14.07
N ARG A 65 -15.83 -9.38 13.45
CA ARG A 65 -16.99 -10.23 13.19
C ARG A 65 -16.62 -11.42 12.30
N LEU A 66 -15.89 -11.18 11.21
CA LEU A 66 -15.48 -12.20 10.25
C LEU A 66 -14.44 -13.17 10.82
N LYS A 67 -13.45 -12.67 11.56
CA LYS A 67 -12.45 -13.48 12.28
C LYS A 67 -13.11 -14.50 13.21
N LYS A 68 -14.19 -14.11 13.91
CA LYS A 68 -14.99 -15.05 14.72
C LYS A 68 -15.80 -16.02 13.87
N LYS A 69 -16.43 -15.54 12.79
CA LYS A 69 -17.29 -16.34 11.91
C LYS A 69 -16.54 -17.47 11.21
N TYR A 70 -15.28 -17.26 10.84
CA TYR A 70 -14.47 -18.19 10.06
C TYR A 70 -13.30 -18.82 10.83
N ALA A 71 -13.29 -18.70 12.17
CA ALA A 71 -12.18 -19.14 13.03
C ALA A 71 -11.82 -20.64 12.88
N ASP A 72 -12.77 -21.50 12.52
CA ASP A 72 -12.57 -22.94 12.31
C ASP A 72 -12.21 -23.29 10.86
N LYS A 73 -12.14 -22.30 9.95
CA LYS A 73 -11.93 -22.49 8.51
C LYS A 73 -10.60 -21.94 8.00
N ILE A 74 -10.23 -20.74 8.45
CA ILE A 74 -9.06 -20.01 7.93
C ILE A 74 -8.54 -19.07 9.01
N GLU A 75 -7.22 -18.92 9.09
CA GLU A 75 -6.61 -17.88 9.92
C GLU A 75 -6.79 -16.51 9.26
N LEU A 76 -7.25 -15.52 10.01
CA LEU A 76 -7.46 -14.18 9.50
C LEU A 76 -6.60 -13.17 10.26
N ALA A 77 -5.93 -12.30 9.50
CA ALA A 77 -5.12 -11.20 10.01
C ALA A 77 -5.61 -9.84 9.48
N ILE A 78 -5.63 -8.81 10.33
CA ILE A 78 -5.95 -7.45 9.91
C ILE A 78 -4.70 -6.58 9.92
N GLY A 79 -4.51 -5.86 8.83
CA GLY A 79 -3.48 -4.86 8.71
C GLY A 79 -3.96 -3.64 7.95
N LEU A 80 -3.01 -2.77 7.68
CA LEU A 80 -3.17 -1.64 6.77
C LEU A 80 -1.92 -1.56 5.88
N GLU A 81 -2.13 -1.12 4.65
CA GLU A 81 -1.05 -0.58 3.83
C GLU A 81 -0.93 0.93 4.09
N ILE A 82 0.18 1.33 4.70
CA ILE A 82 0.40 2.69 5.18
C ILE A 82 1.50 3.33 4.34
N ASP A 83 1.13 4.41 3.67
CA ASP A 83 2.06 5.20 2.87
C ASP A 83 3.06 5.98 3.72
N TYR A 84 4.33 5.95 3.30
CA TYR A 84 5.29 6.98 3.63
C TYR A 84 5.12 8.15 2.66
N LEU A 85 4.73 9.30 3.21
CA LEU A 85 4.77 10.58 2.53
C LEU A 85 5.98 11.40 2.97
N ASN A 86 6.17 11.53 4.29
CA ASN A 86 7.23 12.30 4.93
C ASN A 86 7.33 11.97 6.43
N GLU A 87 8.15 12.71 7.19
CA GLU A 87 8.34 12.51 8.63
C GLU A 87 7.06 12.71 9.46
N GLU A 88 6.08 13.46 8.96
CA GLU A 88 4.80 13.76 9.63
C GLU A 88 3.65 12.87 9.15
N SER A 89 3.87 12.03 8.12
CA SER A 89 2.90 11.08 7.59
C SER A 89 3.63 9.82 7.09
N ASN A 90 3.73 8.83 7.97
CA ASN A 90 4.41 7.56 7.71
C ASN A 90 3.96 6.46 8.70
N PRO A 91 4.34 5.18 8.45
CA PRO A 91 3.92 4.06 9.28
C PRO A 91 4.29 4.17 10.76
N SER A 92 5.39 4.83 11.13
CA SER A 92 5.87 4.90 12.52
C SER A 92 5.00 5.77 13.45
N LEU A 93 4.03 6.51 12.89
CA LEU A 93 3.27 7.48 13.66
C LEU A 93 2.33 6.85 14.69
N PRO A 94 2.13 7.49 15.86
CA PRO A 94 1.27 6.97 16.92
C PRO A 94 -0.16 6.66 16.50
N CYS A 95 -0.73 7.38 15.52
CA CYS A 95 -2.07 7.11 15.02
C CYS A 95 -2.21 5.71 14.41
N PHE A 96 -1.17 5.20 13.74
CA PHE A 96 -1.16 3.85 13.20
C PHE A 96 -0.65 2.81 14.22
N GLN A 97 0.30 3.18 15.07
CA GLN A 97 0.87 2.27 16.07
C GLN A 97 -0.12 1.88 17.18
N LYS A 98 -1.08 2.76 17.51
CA LYS A 98 -2.10 2.50 18.53
C LYS A 98 -3.28 1.65 18.02
N LEU A 99 -3.40 1.44 16.71
CA LEU A 99 -4.45 0.60 16.15
C LEU A 99 -4.20 -0.87 16.49
N PRO A 100 -5.25 -1.66 16.77
CA PRO A 100 -5.15 -3.08 17.09
C PRO A 100 -4.97 -3.93 15.81
N LEU A 101 -3.94 -3.62 15.02
CA LEU A 101 -3.60 -4.35 13.80
C LEU A 101 -2.69 -5.53 14.13
N ASP A 102 -2.91 -6.65 13.45
CA ASP A 102 -2.05 -7.84 13.50
C ASP A 102 -0.73 -7.58 12.74
N TYR A 103 -0.73 -6.75 11.70
CA TYR A 103 0.46 -6.35 10.93
C TYR A 103 0.28 -5.01 10.19
N ARG A 104 1.39 -4.44 9.70
CA ARG A 104 1.43 -3.19 8.94
C ARG A 104 2.34 -3.35 7.72
N ILE A 105 1.88 -2.91 6.56
CA ILE A 105 2.67 -2.80 5.34
C ILE A 105 3.09 -1.35 5.18
N GLY A 106 4.39 -1.08 5.01
CA GLY A 106 4.90 0.24 4.66
C GLY A 106 5.13 0.32 3.15
N SER A 107 4.54 1.32 2.50
CA SER A 107 4.63 1.51 1.04
C SER A 107 4.98 2.96 0.67
N VAL A 108 5.42 3.17 -0.56
CA VAL A 108 5.63 4.50 -1.15
C VAL A 108 4.87 4.55 -2.47
N HIS A 109 3.74 5.25 -2.51
CA HIS A 109 2.97 5.48 -3.74
C HIS A 109 3.05 6.93 -4.24
N MET A 110 3.59 7.84 -3.44
CA MET A 110 3.62 9.26 -3.78
C MET A 110 4.97 9.88 -3.42
N LEU A 111 5.34 10.91 -4.19
CA LEU A 111 6.55 11.70 -3.97
C LEU A 111 6.21 13.19 -3.87
N TYR A 112 7.01 13.94 -3.13
CA TYR A 112 7.00 15.38 -3.20
C TYR A 112 7.88 15.85 -4.35
N SER A 113 7.31 16.60 -5.29
CA SER A 113 8.05 17.35 -6.31
C SER A 113 8.94 18.43 -5.70
N PRO A 114 9.93 18.96 -6.43
CA PRO A 114 10.74 20.10 -5.98
C PRO A 114 9.92 21.32 -5.56
N GLU A 115 8.73 21.53 -6.13
CA GLU A 115 7.80 22.61 -5.76
C GLU A 115 6.93 22.27 -4.54
N GLY A 116 7.14 21.12 -3.90
CA GLY A 116 6.39 20.67 -2.72
C GLY A 116 4.99 20.14 -3.02
N LYS A 117 4.67 19.83 -4.29
CA LYS A 117 3.41 19.18 -4.65
C LYS A 117 3.53 17.67 -4.50
N ILE A 118 2.47 17.04 -4.00
CA ILE A 118 2.34 15.58 -3.94
C ILE A 118 2.03 15.05 -5.34
N VAL A 119 2.80 14.07 -5.78
CA VAL A 119 2.67 13.42 -7.09
C VAL A 119 2.53 11.92 -6.88
N ASP A 120 1.45 11.36 -7.42
CA ASP A 120 1.17 9.93 -7.42
C ASP A 120 2.00 9.22 -8.51
N ILE A 121 2.84 8.27 -8.09
CA ILE A 121 3.71 7.49 -8.98
C ILE A 121 3.11 6.11 -9.32
N ASP A 122 2.05 5.70 -8.64
CA ASP A 122 1.32 4.45 -8.88
C ASP A 122 0.14 4.67 -9.83
N THR A 123 0.46 5.19 -11.01
CA THR A 123 -0.52 5.48 -12.05
C THR A 123 -0.20 4.72 -13.34
N PRO A 124 -1.13 4.61 -14.29
CA PRO A 124 -0.82 4.06 -15.60
C PRO A 124 0.37 4.78 -16.25
N ALA A 125 1.22 4.05 -16.97
CA ALA A 125 2.50 4.55 -17.48
C ALA A 125 2.42 5.88 -18.27
N ASP A 126 1.36 6.08 -19.06
CA ASP A 126 1.17 7.33 -19.81
C ASP A 126 0.87 8.53 -18.90
N LEU A 127 0.14 8.31 -17.80
CA LEU A 127 -0.11 9.35 -16.79
C LEU A 127 1.14 9.59 -15.95
N PHE A 128 1.84 8.54 -15.55
CA PHE A 128 3.14 8.65 -14.87
C PHE A 128 4.11 9.52 -15.68
N ARG A 129 4.23 9.28 -16.99
CA ARG A 129 5.04 10.13 -17.88
C ARG A 129 4.65 11.60 -17.82
N GLN A 130 3.36 11.90 -17.96
CA GLN A 130 2.87 13.28 -17.90
C GLN A 130 3.18 13.94 -16.55
N LEU A 131 3.09 13.18 -15.46
CA LEU A 131 3.40 13.67 -14.12
C LEU A 131 4.90 13.95 -13.94
N VAL A 132 5.77 13.06 -14.42
CA VAL A 132 7.23 13.26 -14.41
C VAL A 132 7.62 14.48 -15.25
N ASP A 133 7.10 14.59 -16.48
CA ASP A 133 7.38 15.72 -17.37
C ASP A 133 6.94 17.06 -16.76
N LYS A 134 5.81 17.06 -16.06
CA LYS A 134 5.19 18.28 -15.51
C LYS A 134 5.77 18.71 -14.16
N HIS A 135 6.11 17.77 -13.30
CA HIS A 135 6.45 18.02 -11.89
C HIS A 135 7.91 17.76 -11.55
N PHE A 136 8.67 17.18 -12.48
CA PHE A 136 10.08 16.85 -12.30
C PHE A 136 10.92 17.21 -13.53
N ASP A 137 10.40 18.08 -14.41
CA ASP A 137 11.08 18.53 -15.64
C ASP A 137 11.57 17.38 -16.55
N GLY A 138 10.90 16.22 -16.50
CA GLY A 138 11.30 15.03 -17.24
C GLY A 138 12.51 14.28 -16.65
N ASP A 139 12.98 14.66 -15.47
CA ASP A 139 14.12 14.01 -14.79
C ASP A 139 13.70 12.69 -14.11
N LEU A 140 13.60 11.63 -14.92
CA LEU A 140 13.28 10.29 -14.44
C LEU A 140 14.32 9.78 -13.42
N ASP A 141 15.61 10.05 -13.63
CA ASP A 141 16.67 9.53 -12.75
C ASP A 141 16.53 10.13 -11.35
N TYR A 142 16.18 11.41 -11.26
CA TYR A 142 15.83 12.06 -9.99
C TYR A 142 14.62 11.39 -9.32
N VAL A 143 13.54 11.14 -10.07
CA VAL A 143 12.33 10.49 -9.55
C VAL A 143 12.62 9.10 -9.00
N VAL A 144 13.39 8.29 -9.73
CA VAL A 144 13.79 6.94 -9.29
C VAL A 144 14.64 7.00 -8.03
N ARG A 145 15.63 7.90 -7.97
CA ARG A 145 16.47 8.10 -6.78
C ARG A 145 15.67 8.60 -5.59
N LEU A 146 14.72 9.51 -5.81
CA LEU A 146 13.84 10.05 -4.77
C LEU A 146 12.92 8.96 -4.20
N TYR A 147 12.35 8.10 -5.05
CA TYR A 147 11.57 6.95 -4.62
C TYR A 147 12.37 6.04 -3.69
N TYR A 148 13.56 5.59 -4.12
CA TYR A 148 14.37 4.70 -3.28
C TYR A 148 14.90 5.40 -2.02
N LYS A 149 15.17 6.71 -2.07
CA LYS A 149 15.51 7.49 -0.88
C LYS A 149 14.36 7.50 0.13
N ASN A 150 13.13 7.73 -0.31
CA ASN A 150 11.95 7.73 0.56
C ASN A 150 11.66 6.32 1.11
N LEU A 151 11.81 5.29 0.27
CA LEU A 151 11.68 3.89 0.69
C LEU A 151 12.70 3.55 1.79
N LEU A 152 13.96 3.93 1.60
CA LEU A 152 15.01 3.71 2.61
C LEU A 152 14.71 4.49 3.89
N ARG A 153 14.25 5.74 3.76
CA ARG A 153 13.90 6.56 4.91
C ARG A 153 12.73 5.98 5.71
N MET A 154 11.72 5.45 5.02
CA MET A 154 10.63 4.70 5.64
C MET A 154 11.18 3.50 6.43
N VAL A 155 12.07 2.71 5.83
CA VAL A 155 12.72 1.55 6.50
C VAL A 155 13.51 1.98 7.74
N GLU A 156 14.24 3.10 7.70
CA GLU A 156 14.96 3.64 8.85
C GLU A 156 14.03 4.05 10.01
N LEU A 157 12.87 4.63 9.69
CA LEU A 157 11.87 5.04 10.69
C LEU A 157 11.14 3.83 11.31
N GLY A 158 10.92 2.78 10.53
CA GLY A 158 10.24 1.56 10.96
C GLY A 158 8.76 1.77 11.29
N GLY A 159 8.24 0.99 12.25
CA GLY A 159 6.83 0.99 12.62
C GLY A 159 5.91 0.19 11.69
N PHE A 160 6.49 -0.66 10.85
CA PHE A 160 5.78 -1.60 10.00
C PHE A 160 6.47 -2.96 10.03
N ASP A 161 5.78 -4.00 9.55
CA ASP A 161 6.22 -5.39 9.59
C ASP A 161 6.69 -5.88 8.21
N ILE A 162 6.12 -5.33 7.13
CA ILE A 162 6.35 -5.74 5.74
C ILE A 162 6.63 -4.51 4.87
N VAL A 163 7.66 -4.57 4.02
CA VAL A 163 7.86 -3.56 2.95
C VAL A 163 6.96 -3.92 1.78
N GLY A 164 6.03 -3.03 1.41
CA GLY A 164 5.19 -3.18 0.23
C GLY A 164 5.99 -2.99 -1.05
N HIS A 165 5.68 -3.78 -2.09
CA HIS A 165 6.27 -3.78 -3.45
C HIS A 165 7.43 -2.79 -3.66
N ALA A 166 8.62 -3.18 -3.19
CA ALA A 166 9.78 -2.31 -3.00
C ALA A 166 10.37 -1.72 -4.29
N ASP A 167 9.97 -2.27 -5.44
CA ASP A 167 10.37 -1.86 -6.77
C ASP A 167 9.20 -1.28 -7.57
N LYS A 168 8.21 -0.67 -6.90
CA LYS A 168 7.01 -0.11 -7.52
C LYS A 168 7.30 0.79 -8.73
N MET A 169 8.42 1.51 -8.68
CA MET A 169 8.89 2.39 -9.75
C MET A 169 9.31 1.66 -11.03
N HIS A 170 9.65 0.37 -10.95
CA HIS A 170 10.29 -0.41 -12.00
C HIS A 170 9.52 -0.38 -13.32
N TYR A 171 8.25 -0.77 -13.30
CA TYR A 171 7.43 -0.85 -14.51
C TYR A 171 7.28 0.51 -15.18
N ASN A 172 6.84 1.52 -14.42
CA ASN A 172 6.61 2.87 -14.94
C ASN A 172 7.89 3.54 -15.46
N ALA A 173 9.02 3.36 -14.78
CA ALA A 173 10.31 3.85 -15.25
C ALA A 173 10.76 3.15 -16.55
N SER A 174 10.55 1.84 -16.67
CA SER A 174 10.88 1.09 -17.91
C SER A 174 10.02 1.52 -19.11
N CYS A 175 8.74 1.86 -18.88
CA CYS A 175 7.87 2.42 -19.90
C CYS A 175 8.24 3.88 -20.23
N TYR A 176 8.74 4.64 -19.26
CA TYR A 176 9.19 6.01 -19.46
C TYR A 176 10.46 6.06 -20.34
N ARG A 177 11.46 5.24 -20.02
CA ARG A 177 12.73 5.14 -20.76
C ARG A 177 12.97 3.68 -21.20
N PRO A 178 12.53 3.29 -22.41
CA PRO A 178 12.83 1.96 -22.94
C PRO A 178 14.34 1.69 -22.98
N GLY A 179 14.77 0.53 -22.48
CA GLY A 179 16.19 0.17 -22.35
C GLY A 179 16.85 0.56 -21.03
N LEU A 180 16.13 1.24 -20.12
CA LEU A 180 16.63 1.64 -18.79
C LEU A 180 17.26 0.48 -18.00
N LEU A 181 16.62 -0.69 -18.06
CA LEU A 181 17.05 -1.87 -17.28
C LEU A 181 18.27 -2.58 -17.87
N ASP A 182 18.63 -2.22 -19.11
CA ASP A 182 19.80 -2.74 -19.82
C ASP A 182 21.02 -1.80 -19.68
N GLU A 183 20.84 -0.64 -19.01
CA GLU A 183 21.93 0.29 -18.72
C GLU A 183 22.93 -0.35 -17.74
N PRO A 184 24.24 -0.10 -17.92
CA PRO A 184 25.31 -0.75 -17.15
C PRO A 184 25.43 -0.28 -15.69
#